data_AF-A0A934HIV0-F1
#
_entry.id   AF-A0A934HIV0-F1
#
_cell.length_a   1.000
_cell.length_b   1.000
_cell.length_c   1.000
_cell.angle_alpha   90.00
_cell.angle_beta   90.00
_cell.angle_gamma   90.00
#
_symmetry.space_group_name_H-M   'P 1'
#
loop_
_entity.id
_entity.type
_entity.pdbx_description
1 polymer ?
#
loop_
_entity_poly.entity_id
_entity_poly.type
_entity_poly.pdbx_seq_one_letter_code
_entity_poly.pdbx_strand_id
1 'polypeptide(L)'
;MKFEVLLAGLDNPQPAVRLDVVRVLGMLDEVRALDALRARHAQETDPSVREAISWAGKRLYQAQQAGYSTLDELFRHFGVNREIENLPTDETEAELLRRMQSGLDRDLMQMQTRATNRKAGMAAAAAFGGMVVGGTMLGATVLTGAMAPGAETASSGMGASLNGSRRAPVTAPANTPIDVWVRRLRESPKSEQREQATIELAQLNNPKALPFLAAAFVADQVPQVRQSAQKFGKILYWNMVYWEMEQDGSLFQEMERRAAAMGKNVKINPEGGIKLTGQAAVPGITTDQPAAKPAEPQVDVAEILRKAQQARSERKRK
;
A
#
# COMPACT_ATOMS: atom_id res chain seq x y z
N MET A 1 -12.89 5.56 7.85
CA MET A 1 -13.61 5.83 9.12
C MET A 1 -12.58 5.78 10.24
N LYS A 2 -12.28 6.93 10.84
CA LYS A 2 -11.24 7.04 11.88
C LYS A 2 -11.67 6.30 13.14
N PHE A 3 -10.73 5.87 13.97
CA PHE A 3 -11.05 5.29 15.29
C PHE A 3 -11.91 6.25 16.12
N GLU A 4 -11.57 7.54 16.12
CA GLU A 4 -12.36 8.58 16.80
C GLU A 4 -13.77 8.74 16.23
N VAL A 5 -13.96 8.48 14.92
CA VAL A 5 -15.30 8.49 14.32
C VAL A 5 -16.12 7.30 14.80
N LEU A 6 -15.49 6.14 15.02
CA LEU A 6 -16.15 5.00 15.66
C LEU A 6 -16.52 5.32 17.10
N LEU A 7 -15.61 5.91 17.88
CA LEU A 7 -15.89 6.29 19.26
C LEU A 7 -17.01 7.32 19.36
N ALA A 8 -16.98 8.38 18.54
CA ALA A 8 -18.05 9.36 18.47
C ALA A 8 -19.41 8.74 18.08
N GLY A 9 -19.38 7.67 17.27
CA GLY A 9 -20.57 6.91 16.89
C GLY A 9 -21.26 6.21 18.06
N LEU A 10 -20.56 5.94 19.17
CA LEU A 10 -21.16 5.38 20.40
C LEU A 10 -22.15 6.35 21.05
N ASP A 11 -22.05 7.65 20.80
CA ASP A 11 -22.95 8.67 21.36
C ASP A 11 -24.01 9.14 20.37
N ASN A 12 -24.14 8.44 19.23
CA ASN A 12 -25.17 8.79 18.25
C ASN A 12 -26.58 8.67 18.87
N PRO A 13 -27.49 9.64 18.63
CA PRO A 13 -28.85 9.57 19.19
C PRO A 13 -29.64 8.35 18.71
N GLN A 14 -29.36 7.83 17.50
CA GLN A 14 -30.05 6.68 16.94
C GLN A 14 -29.45 5.36 17.47
N PRO A 15 -30.23 4.50 18.15
CA PRO A 15 -29.74 3.22 18.68
C PRO A 15 -29.18 2.29 17.59
N ALA A 16 -29.76 2.31 16.40
CA ALA A 16 -29.28 1.51 15.26
C ALA A 16 -27.82 1.83 14.89
N VAL A 17 -27.45 3.13 14.89
CA VAL A 17 -26.08 3.55 14.60
C VAL A 17 -25.12 3.10 15.69
N ARG A 18 -25.51 3.25 16.97
CA ARG A 18 -24.70 2.78 18.10
C ARG A 18 -24.48 1.27 18.04
N LEU A 19 -25.53 0.51 17.73
CA LEU A 19 -25.46 -0.94 17.58
C LEU A 19 -24.46 -1.34 16.49
N ASP A 20 -24.51 -0.69 15.33
CA ASP A 20 -23.58 -0.96 14.23
C ASP A 20 -22.14 -0.64 14.62
N VAL A 21 -21.91 0.49 15.30
CA VAL A 21 -20.59 0.87 15.82
C VAL A 21 -20.05 -0.18 16.79
N VAL A 22 -20.85 -0.62 17.75
CA VAL A 22 -20.44 -1.64 18.74
C VAL A 22 -20.11 -2.97 18.06
N ARG A 23 -20.90 -3.37 17.05
CA ARG A 23 -20.61 -4.57 16.25
C ARG A 23 -19.30 -4.43 15.50
N VAL A 24 -19.03 -3.27 14.90
CA VAL A 24 -17.76 -2.99 14.21
C VAL A 24 -16.59 -3.10 15.19
N LEU A 25 -16.66 -2.43 16.35
CA LEU A 25 -15.61 -2.51 17.37
C LEU A 25 -15.34 -3.94 17.84
N GLY A 26 -16.40 -4.73 18.07
CA GLY A 26 -16.28 -6.13 18.46
C GLY A 26 -15.71 -7.03 17.35
N MET A 27 -16.11 -6.83 16.09
CA MET A 27 -15.55 -7.55 14.94
C MET A 27 -14.04 -7.27 14.78
N LEU A 28 -13.65 -6.02 14.95
CA LEU A 28 -12.27 -5.56 14.75
C LEU A 28 -11.32 -5.98 15.87
N ASP A 29 -11.83 -6.50 16.99
CA ASP A 29 -11.06 -6.71 18.21
C ASP A 29 -10.33 -5.43 18.67
N GLU A 30 -10.97 -4.26 18.50
CA GLU A 30 -10.39 -2.94 18.81
C GLU A 30 -10.32 -2.69 20.33
N VAL A 31 -9.28 -3.22 20.97
CA VAL A 31 -9.09 -3.18 22.43
C VAL A 31 -9.02 -1.76 23.01
N ARG A 32 -8.64 -0.74 22.21
CA ARG A 32 -8.62 0.66 22.65
C ARG A 32 -10.01 1.20 22.98
N ALA A 33 -11.08 0.56 22.49
CA ALA A 33 -12.44 0.97 22.75
C ALA A 33 -13.01 0.48 24.10
N LEU A 34 -12.27 -0.32 24.89
CA LEU A 34 -12.77 -0.92 26.13
C LEU A 34 -13.31 0.10 27.14
N ASP A 35 -12.59 1.19 27.36
CA ASP A 35 -13.01 2.22 28.33
C ASP A 35 -14.24 3.00 27.81
N ALA A 36 -14.28 3.32 26.52
CA ALA A 36 -15.43 3.97 25.90
C ALA A 36 -16.68 3.09 25.96
N LEU A 37 -16.55 1.79 25.69
CA LEU A 37 -17.64 0.82 25.83
C LEU A 37 -18.11 0.69 27.27
N ARG A 38 -17.20 0.68 28.26
CA ARG A 38 -17.56 0.66 29.69
C ARG A 38 -18.34 1.91 30.08
N ALA A 39 -17.88 3.09 29.67
CA ALA A 39 -18.57 4.36 29.93
C ALA A 39 -19.97 4.38 29.28
N ARG A 40 -20.07 3.94 28.02
CA ARG A 40 -21.34 3.86 27.30
C ARG A 40 -22.31 2.88 27.93
N HIS A 41 -21.83 1.71 28.37
CA HIS A 41 -22.68 0.68 28.99
C HIS A 41 -23.44 1.21 30.22
N ALA A 42 -22.83 2.09 31.00
CA ALA A 42 -23.44 2.66 32.21
C ALA A 42 -24.65 3.57 31.92
N GLN A 43 -24.71 4.14 30.71
CA GLN A 43 -25.74 5.12 30.32
C GLN A 43 -26.68 4.59 29.23
N GLU A 44 -26.35 3.46 28.60
CA GLU A 44 -27.13 2.93 27.49
C GLU A 44 -28.51 2.46 27.95
N THR A 45 -29.57 2.99 27.36
CA THR A 45 -30.96 2.65 27.68
C THR A 45 -31.55 1.60 26.75
N ASP A 46 -31.04 1.48 25.53
CA ASP A 46 -31.52 0.50 24.56
C ASP A 46 -31.03 -0.92 24.93
N PRO A 47 -31.93 -1.90 25.13
CA PRO A 47 -31.55 -3.24 25.55
C PRO A 47 -30.64 -3.97 24.55
N SER A 48 -30.89 -3.82 23.25
CA SER A 48 -30.12 -4.49 22.20
C SER A 48 -28.72 -3.90 22.08
N VAL A 49 -28.59 -2.57 22.19
CA VAL A 49 -27.27 -1.91 22.23
C VAL A 49 -26.52 -2.32 23.49
N ARG A 50 -27.19 -2.38 24.66
CA ARG A 50 -26.54 -2.77 25.93
C ARG A 50 -26.02 -4.21 25.88
N GLU A 51 -26.79 -5.14 25.32
CA GLU A 51 -26.35 -6.52 25.09
C GLU A 51 -25.15 -6.59 24.14
N ALA A 52 -25.20 -5.84 23.03
CA ALA A 52 -24.08 -5.76 22.10
C ALA A 52 -22.81 -5.20 22.75
N ILE A 53 -22.94 -4.17 23.62
CA ILE A 53 -21.80 -3.61 24.35
C ILE A 53 -21.21 -4.66 25.30
N SER A 54 -22.06 -5.40 26.02
CA SER A 54 -21.63 -6.49 26.89
C SER A 54 -20.89 -7.59 26.11
N TRP A 55 -21.39 -7.98 24.94
CA TRP A 55 -20.73 -8.95 24.05
C TRP A 55 -19.37 -8.43 23.56
N ALA A 56 -19.33 -7.21 23.01
CA ALA A 56 -18.10 -6.62 22.50
C ALA A 56 -17.07 -6.43 23.62
N GLY A 57 -17.49 -5.89 24.76
CA GLY A 57 -16.61 -5.67 25.93
C GLY A 57 -15.95 -6.95 26.43
N LYS A 58 -16.71 -8.06 26.57
CA LYS A 58 -16.15 -9.36 26.95
C LYS A 58 -15.11 -9.85 25.96
N ARG A 59 -15.42 -9.76 24.66
CA ARG A 59 -14.54 -10.18 23.56
C ARG A 59 -13.25 -9.37 23.53
N LEU A 60 -13.36 -8.04 23.62
CA LEU A 60 -12.21 -7.14 23.63
C LEU A 60 -11.33 -7.34 24.86
N TYR A 61 -11.95 -7.57 26.03
CA TYR A 61 -11.20 -7.87 27.25
C TYR A 61 -10.41 -9.17 27.10
N GLN A 62 -11.03 -10.23 26.56
CA GLN A 62 -10.33 -11.49 26.28
C GLN A 62 -9.17 -11.30 25.30
N ALA A 63 -9.36 -10.52 24.23
CA ALA A 63 -8.29 -10.21 23.29
C ALA A 63 -7.13 -9.46 23.98
N GLN A 64 -7.43 -8.45 24.79
CA GLN A 64 -6.43 -7.71 25.56
C GLN A 64 -5.66 -8.62 26.53
N GLN A 65 -6.35 -9.51 27.25
CA GLN A 65 -5.71 -10.48 28.16
C GLN A 65 -4.82 -11.49 27.41
N ALA A 66 -5.15 -11.79 26.15
CA ALA A 66 -4.31 -12.61 25.27
C ALA A 66 -3.12 -11.84 24.67
N GLY A 67 -2.90 -10.58 25.06
CA GLY A 67 -1.82 -9.73 24.54
C GLY A 67 -2.09 -9.14 23.16
N TYR A 68 -3.35 -9.15 22.69
CA TYR A 68 -3.71 -8.55 21.42
C TYR A 68 -3.58 -7.03 21.45
N SER A 69 -3.01 -6.47 20.38
CA SER A 69 -2.89 -5.03 20.16
C SER A 69 -3.18 -4.73 18.70
N THR A 70 -4.15 -3.84 18.46
CA THR A 70 -4.56 -3.48 17.09
C THR A 70 -3.41 -2.85 16.31
N LEU A 71 -2.60 -2.01 16.96
CA LEU A 71 -1.43 -1.40 16.31
C LEU A 71 -0.35 -2.43 16.00
N ASP A 72 -0.12 -3.41 16.87
CA ASP A 72 0.90 -4.45 16.62
C ASP A 72 0.51 -5.35 15.45
N GLU A 73 -0.76 -5.72 15.35
CA GLU A 73 -1.27 -6.46 14.19
C GLU A 73 -1.18 -5.65 12.90
N LEU A 74 -1.54 -4.36 12.95
CA LEU A 74 -1.44 -3.46 11.81
C LEU A 74 0.02 -3.36 11.32
N PHE A 75 0.96 -3.15 12.24
CA PHE A 75 2.38 -3.01 11.91
C PHE A 75 2.96 -4.31 11.38
N ARG A 76 2.50 -5.45 11.89
CA ARG A 76 2.86 -6.77 11.34
C ARG A 76 2.30 -6.96 9.94
N HIS A 77 1.03 -6.60 9.71
CA HIS A 77 0.34 -6.75 8.44
C HIS A 77 1.01 -5.96 7.31
N PHE A 78 1.36 -4.71 7.56
CA PHE A 78 2.00 -3.85 6.56
C PHE A 78 3.53 -3.97 6.51
N GLY A 79 4.14 -4.81 7.35
CA GLY A 79 5.59 -5.00 7.38
C GLY A 79 6.38 -3.87 8.04
N VAL A 80 5.71 -2.98 8.78
CA VAL A 80 6.33 -1.85 9.49
C VAL A 80 7.31 -2.33 10.56
N ASN A 81 6.98 -3.39 11.30
CA ASN A 81 7.89 -3.97 12.29
C ASN A 81 9.22 -4.38 11.66
N ARG A 82 9.16 -5.03 10.49
CA ARG A 82 10.35 -5.46 9.77
C ARG A 82 11.16 -4.28 9.22
N GLU A 83 10.49 -3.21 8.82
CA GLU A 83 11.17 -1.96 8.44
C GLU A 83 11.93 -1.38 9.63
N ILE A 84 11.30 -1.29 10.81
CA ILE A 84 11.94 -0.84 12.06
C ILE A 84 13.12 -1.74 12.42
N GLU A 85 12.96 -3.06 12.34
CA GLU A 85 14.02 -4.05 12.61
C GLU A 85 15.22 -3.90 11.67
N ASN A 86 15.02 -3.42 10.44
CA ASN A 86 16.09 -3.18 9.47
C ASN A 86 16.66 -1.75 9.50
N LEU A 87 16.12 -0.85 10.33
CA LEU A 87 16.74 0.47 10.53
C LEU A 87 18.14 0.31 11.11
N PRO A 88 19.11 1.15 10.71
CA PRO A 88 20.42 1.19 11.34
C PRO A 88 20.28 1.51 12.83
N THR A 89 21.22 1.03 13.63
CA THR A 89 21.23 1.20 15.09
C THR A 89 21.60 2.63 15.46
N ASP A 90 22.58 3.20 14.75
CA ASP A 90 23.07 4.56 14.97
C ASP A 90 23.42 5.28 13.67
N GLU A 91 23.79 6.56 13.80
CA GLU A 91 24.16 7.41 12.68
C GLU A 91 25.44 6.93 11.95
N THR A 92 26.34 6.21 12.64
CA THR A 92 27.59 5.74 12.05
C THR A 92 27.34 4.55 11.12
N GLU A 93 26.49 3.62 11.55
CA GLU A 93 26.02 2.51 10.73
C GLU A 93 25.23 3.02 9.53
N ALA A 94 24.36 4.01 9.74
CA ALA A 94 23.59 4.65 8.66
C ALA A 94 24.51 5.26 7.57
N GLU A 95 25.57 5.94 7.98
CA GLU A 95 26.55 6.54 7.05
C GLU A 95 27.39 5.47 6.32
N LEU A 96 27.79 4.39 7.01
CA LEU A 96 28.50 3.27 6.39
C LEU A 96 27.65 2.61 5.31
N LEU A 97 26.39 2.29 5.61
CA LEU A 97 25.45 1.70 4.66
C LEU A 97 25.23 2.60 3.45
N ARG A 98 25.09 3.92 3.65
CA ARG A 98 24.97 4.90 2.56
C ARG A 98 26.21 4.92 1.68
N ARG A 99 27.42 4.87 2.27
CA ARG A 99 28.67 4.81 1.49
C ARG A 99 28.74 3.54 0.65
N MET A 100 28.41 2.38 1.22
CA MET A 100 28.36 1.11 0.50
C MET A 100 27.38 1.15 -0.67
N GLN A 101 26.16 1.65 -0.44
CA GLN A 101 25.14 1.78 -1.49
C GLN A 101 25.61 2.71 -2.63
N SER A 102 26.19 3.86 -2.29
CA SER A 102 26.73 4.79 -3.29
C SER A 102 27.91 4.24 -4.10
N GLY A 103 28.64 3.28 -3.53
CA GLY A 103 29.73 2.56 -4.20
C GLY A 103 29.16 1.55 -5.20
N LEU A 104 28.21 0.72 -4.75
CA LEU A 104 27.53 -0.27 -5.60
C LEU A 104 26.80 0.38 -6.79
N ASP A 105 26.10 1.50 -6.57
CA ASP A 105 25.41 2.22 -7.65
C ASP A 105 26.40 2.77 -8.69
N ARG A 106 27.55 3.28 -8.23
CA ARG A 106 28.63 3.73 -9.12
C ARG A 106 29.20 2.56 -9.93
N ASP A 107 29.42 1.42 -9.29
CA ASP A 107 29.93 0.22 -9.96
C ASP A 107 28.94 -0.34 -10.98
N LEU A 108 27.64 -0.35 -10.66
CA LEU A 108 26.58 -0.75 -11.59
C LEU A 108 26.50 0.19 -12.80
N MET A 109 26.57 1.50 -12.59
CA MET A 109 26.61 2.48 -13.69
C MET A 109 27.86 2.30 -14.56
N GLN A 110 29.02 2.05 -13.97
CA GLN A 110 30.25 1.75 -14.70
C GLN A 110 30.14 0.43 -15.49
N MET A 111 29.48 -0.59 -14.94
CA MET A 111 29.27 -1.85 -15.63
C MET A 111 28.31 -1.71 -16.82
N GLN A 112 27.22 -0.96 -16.65
CA GLN A 112 26.27 -0.66 -17.73
C GLN A 112 26.92 0.15 -18.86
N THR A 113 27.73 1.16 -18.54
CA THR A 113 28.49 1.94 -19.54
C THR A 113 29.54 1.09 -20.26
N ARG A 114 30.25 0.19 -19.56
CA ARG A 114 31.16 -0.77 -20.20
C ARG A 114 30.43 -1.77 -21.10
N ALA A 115 29.26 -2.27 -20.69
CA ALA A 115 28.46 -3.21 -21.48
C ALA A 115 27.87 -2.56 -22.74
N THR A 116 27.38 -1.32 -22.64
CA THR A 116 26.90 -0.55 -23.80
C THR A 116 28.04 -0.19 -24.76
N ASN A 117 29.20 0.23 -24.25
CA ASN A 117 30.38 0.50 -25.07
C ASN A 117 30.91 -0.77 -25.76
N ARG A 118 30.87 -1.93 -25.11
CA ARG A 118 31.21 -3.22 -25.75
C ARG A 118 30.23 -3.61 -26.85
N LYS A 119 28.92 -3.39 -26.65
CA LYS A 119 27.90 -3.61 -27.69
C LYS A 119 28.08 -2.66 -28.88
N ALA A 120 28.37 -1.38 -28.63
CA ALA A 120 28.69 -0.42 -29.68
C ALA A 120 29.99 -0.79 -30.44
N GLY A 121 31.02 -1.26 -29.72
CA GLY A 121 32.26 -1.75 -30.31
C GLY A 121 32.08 -3.00 -31.18
N MET A 122 31.21 -3.94 -30.79
CA MET A 122 30.87 -5.10 -31.63
C MET A 122 30.03 -4.73 -32.85
N ALA A 123 29.11 -3.75 -32.73
CA ALA A 123 28.36 -3.24 -33.88
C ALA A 123 29.26 -2.49 -34.88
N ALA A 124 30.28 -1.78 -34.40
CA ALA A 124 31.28 -1.13 -35.25
C ALA A 124 32.22 -2.14 -35.93
N ALA A 125 32.54 -3.27 -35.29
CA ALA A 125 33.35 -4.33 -35.89
C ALA A 125 32.64 -5.07 -37.04
N ALA A 126 31.30 -5.17 -37.00
CA ALA A 126 30.51 -5.69 -38.12
C ALA A 126 30.45 -4.73 -39.33
N ALA A 127 30.72 -3.43 -39.14
CA ALA A 127 30.71 -2.43 -40.20
C ALA A 127 32.05 -2.29 -40.95
N PHE A 128 33.15 -2.85 -40.42
CA PHE A 128 34.49 -2.72 -41.03
C PHE A 128 35.15 -4.06 -41.44
N GLY A 129 34.50 -5.20 -41.21
CA GLY A 129 35.01 -6.54 -41.58
C GLY A 129 34.30 -7.21 -42.76
N GLY A 130 33.83 -6.44 -43.75
CA GLY A 130 33.03 -6.95 -44.86
C GLY A 130 33.64 -6.70 -46.23
N MET A 131 34.76 -7.34 -46.56
CA MET A 131 35.17 -7.57 -47.95
C MET A 131 35.80 -8.96 -48.14
N VAL A 132 35.04 -9.80 -48.88
CA VAL A 132 35.45 -10.88 -49.82
C VAL A 132 36.26 -12.03 -49.20
N VAL A 133 35.75 -13.27 -49.12
CA VAL A 133 35.75 -14.36 -50.13
C VAL A 133 34.76 -15.42 -49.59
N GLY A 134 33.67 -15.83 -50.25
CA GLY A 134 33.62 -16.75 -51.39
C GLY A 134 33.15 -18.16 -50.95
N GLY A 135 32.02 -18.66 -51.49
CA GLY A 135 31.77 -20.11 -51.64
C GLY A 135 30.80 -20.84 -50.70
N THR A 136 29.58 -21.08 -51.21
CA THR A 136 28.68 -22.26 -51.08
C THR A 136 28.41 -22.99 -49.74
N MET A 137 27.13 -22.93 -49.32
CA MET A 137 26.21 -23.99 -48.85
C MET A 137 26.70 -25.07 -47.85
N LEU A 138 26.17 -25.05 -46.61
CA LEU A 138 25.30 -26.09 -45.98
C LEU A 138 25.28 -25.98 -44.43
N GLY A 139 24.07 -25.87 -43.88
CA GLY A 139 23.62 -26.49 -42.63
C GLY A 139 24.34 -26.20 -41.30
N ALA A 140 23.69 -25.44 -40.42
CA ALA A 140 23.51 -25.83 -39.01
C ALA A 140 22.55 -24.85 -38.30
N THR A 141 21.44 -25.40 -37.82
CA THR A 141 20.49 -24.83 -36.88
C THR A 141 21.17 -24.31 -35.61
N VAL A 142 20.95 -23.04 -35.27
CA VAL A 142 21.11 -22.54 -33.90
C VAL A 142 19.89 -21.72 -33.51
N LEU A 143 19.14 -22.28 -32.55
CA LEU A 143 18.07 -21.66 -31.78
C LEU A 143 18.52 -20.32 -31.19
N THR A 144 17.68 -19.29 -31.27
CA THR A 144 17.57 -18.28 -30.20
C THR A 144 16.29 -17.48 -30.35
N GLY A 145 15.41 -17.60 -29.34
CA GLY A 145 14.10 -16.98 -29.29
C GLY A 145 14.20 -15.45 -29.26
N ALA A 146 13.50 -14.83 -30.21
CA ALA A 146 13.16 -13.42 -30.15
C ALA A 146 11.92 -13.27 -29.25
N MET A 147 12.16 -13.03 -27.96
CA MET A 147 11.14 -12.45 -27.09
C MET A 147 11.01 -10.96 -27.41
N ALA A 148 9.82 -10.58 -27.87
CA ALA A 148 9.36 -9.21 -27.90
C ALA A 148 9.07 -8.72 -26.46
N PRO A 149 9.55 -7.54 -26.05
CA PRO A 149 9.09 -6.89 -24.84
C PRO A 149 7.90 -5.98 -25.16
N GLY A 150 6.74 -6.26 -24.58
CA GLY A 150 5.65 -5.29 -24.57
C GLY A 150 4.26 -5.91 -24.62
N ALA A 151 3.77 -6.39 -23.47
CA ALA A 151 2.35 -6.37 -23.08
C ALA A 151 2.16 -7.09 -21.73
N GLU A 152 2.68 -6.53 -20.64
CA GLU A 152 2.34 -6.93 -19.27
C GLU A 152 2.26 -5.66 -18.41
N THR A 153 1.22 -4.85 -18.61
CA THR A 153 0.78 -3.83 -17.62
C THR A 153 -0.71 -4.00 -17.36
N ALA A 154 -1.07 -5.21 -16.95
CA ALA A 154 -2.34 -5.51 -16.31
C ALA A 154 -2.19 -6.83 -15.54
N SER A 155 -1.29 -6.86 -14.56
CA SER A 155 -1.24 -7.96 -13.59
C SER A 155 -1.63 -7.44 -12.22
N SER A 156 -2.87 -7.73 -11.88
CA SER A 156 -3.37 -7.81 -10.52
C SER A 156 -2.54 -8.82 -9.73
N GLY A 157 -1.91 -8.36 -8.66
CA GLY A 157 -1.27 -9.17 -7.62
C GLY A 157 -0.74 -8.19 -6.58
N MET A 158 -1.20 -8.16 -5.33
CA MET A 158 -0.96 -9.22 -4.34
C MET A 158 0.40 -9.91 -4.52
N GLY A 159 1.42 -9.10 -4.80
CA GLY A 159 2.82 -9.45 -4.56
C GLY A 159 3.25 -8.76 -3.28
N ALA A 160 3.53 -9.55 -2.24
CA ALA A 160 4.46 -9.11 -1.23
C ALA A 160 5.70 -8.57 -1.96
N SER A 161 6.04 -7.31 -1.73
CA SER A 161 7.23 -6.69 -2.31
C SER A 161 8.43 -7.59 -2.02
N LEU A 162 9.05 -8.12 -3.07
CA LEU A 162 10.24 -8.99 -2.98
C LEU A 162 11.49 -8.23 -2.49
N ASN A 163 11.37 -6.94 -2.16
CA ASN A 163 12.31 -6.25 -1.29
C ASN A 163 11.80 -6.36 0.15
N GLY A 164 12.10 -7.49 0.78
CA GLY A 164 11.55 -7.89 2.08
C GLY A 164 11.77 -6.91 3.24
N SER A 165 12.48 -5.79 3.05
CA SER A 165 12.73 -4.76 4.07
C SER A 165 11.80 -3.54 4.02
N ARG A 166 10.95 -3.41 3.00
CA ARG A 166 10.07 -2.23 2.83
C ARG A 166 8.63 -2.53 3.20
N ARG A 167 7.98 -1.63 3.96
CA ARG A 167 6.55 -1.69 4.24
C ARG A 167 5.71 -1.63 2.96
N ALA A 168 4.49 -2.16 3.05
CA ALA A 168 3.51 -2.06 1.98
C ALA A 168 3.11 -0.59 1.74
N PRO A 169 2.86 -0.20 0.48
CA PRO A 169 2.45 1.16 0.15
C PRO A 169 1.07 1.47 0.75
N VAL A 170 0.90 2.70 1.22
CA VAL A 170 -0.40 3.19 1.71
C VAL A 170 -1.41 3.28 0.57
N THR A 171 -2.66 2.92 0.86
CA THR A 171 -3.77 2.99 -0.12
C THR A 171 -4.88 3.87 0.44
N ALA A 172 -5.22 4.94 -0.27
CA ALA A 172 -6.27 5.87 0.16
C ALA A 172 -7.65 5.18 0.21
N PRO A 173 -8.48 5.46 1.23
CA PRO A 173 -9.86 5.00 1.27
C PRO A 173 -10.63 5.47 0.04
N ALA A 174 -11.37 4.58 -0.59
CA ALA A 174 -12.18 4.90 -1.76
C ALA A 174 -13.65 5.16 -1.37
N ASN A 175 -14.40 5.75 -2.29
CA ASN A 175 -15.85 5.92 -2.18
C ASN A 175 -16.59 5.15 -3.30
N THR A 176 -15.98 4.09 -3.83
CA THR A 176 -16.57 3.24 -4.87
C THR A 176 -17.88 2.63 -4.38
N PRO A 177 -18.95 2.60 -5.18
CA PRO A 177 -20.22 2.00 -4.79
C PRO A 177 -20.07 0.55 -4.31
N ILE A 178 -20.77 0.20 -3.22
CA ILE A 178 -20.67 -1.13 -2.58
C ILE A 178 -21.99 -1.92 -2.64
N ASP A 179 -23.05 -1.33 -3.20
CA ASP A 179 -24.43 -1.83 -3.07
C ASP A 179 -24.62 -3.25 -3.59
N VAL A 180 -23.98 -3.58 -4.72
CA VAL A 180 -24.05 -4.91 -5.34
C VAL A 180 -23.49 -5.98 -4.39
N TRP A 181 -22.37 -5.69 -3.75
CA TRP A 181 -21.70 -6.62 -2.84
C TRP A 181 -22.38 -6.68 -1.48
N VAL A 182 -22.88 -5.55 -0.97
CA VAL A 182 -23.71 -5.53 0.25
C VAL A 182 -24.96 -6.37 0.06
N ARG A 183 -25.65 -6.23 -1.10
CA ARG A 183 -26.82 -7.06 -1.43
C ARG A 183 -26.45 -8.54 -1.47
N ARG A 184 -25.37 -8.89 -2.17
CA ARG A 184 -24.89 -10.28 -2.25
C ARG A 184 -24.56 -10.86 -0.87
N LEU A 185 -23.89 -10.09 -0.01
CA LEU A 185 -23.56 -10.49 1.36
C LEU A 185 -24.81 -10.76 2.21
N ARG A 186 -25.89 -10.01 2.01
CA ARG A 186 -27.11 -10.13 2.83
C ARG A 186 -28.11 -11.15 2.33
N GLU A 187 -28.28 -11.24 1.01
CA GLU A 187 -29.43 -11.90 0.40
C GLU A 187 -29.07 -13.20 -0.31
N SER A 188 -27.78 -13.46 -0.58
CA SER A 188 -27.40 -14.68 -1.29
C SER A 188 -27.72 -15.93 -0.45
N PRO A 189 -28.44 -16.91 -1.02
CA PRO A 189 -28.66 -18.20 -0.35
C PRO A 189 -27.36 -19.02 -0.27
N LYS A 190 -26.43 -18.82 -1.22
CA LYS A 190 -25.16 -19.54 -1.31
C LYS A 190 -24.11 -18.89 -0.41
N SER A 191 -23.52 -19.68 0.50
CA SER A 191 -22.46 -19.25 1.42
C SER A 191 -21.23 -18.72 0.68
N GLU A 192 -20.86 -19.36 -0.41
CA GLU A 192 -19.64 -19.04 -1.18
C GLU A 192 -19.76 -17.64 -1.79
N GLN A 193 -20.97 -17.25 -2.20
CA GLN A 193 -21.23 -15.92 -2.73
C GLN A 193 -21.20 -14.83 -1.64
N ARG A 194 -21.63 -15.16 -0.41
CA ARG A 194 -21.53 -14.25 0.74
C ARG A 194 -20.07 -14.09 1.18
N GLU A 195 -19.32 -15.18 1.24
CA GLU A 195 -17.88 -15.15 1.49
C GLU A 195 -17.15 -14.31 0.43
N GLN A 196 -17.40 -14.53 -0.86
CA GLN A 196 -16.83 -13.70 -1.92
C GLN A 196 -17.18 -12.22 -1.74
N ALA A 197 -18.42 -11.90 -1.37
CA ALA A 197 -18.82 -10.51 -1.14
C ALA A 197 -18.00 -9.84 -0.03
N THR A 198 -17.59 -10.57 1.02
CA THR A 198 -16.71 -10.01 2.07
C THR A 198 -15.32 -9.65 1.54
N ILE A 199 -14.78 -10.45 0.60
CA ILE A 199 -13.49 -10.20 -0.05
C ILE A 199 -13.57 -8.92 -0.88
N GLU A 200 -14.58 -8.85 -1.74
CA GLU A 200 -14.78 -7.74 -2.69
C GLU A 200 -15.03 -6.41 -1.96
N LEU A 201 -15.82 -6.43 -0.88
CA LEU A 201 -16.05 -5.26 -0.04
C LEU A 201 -14.76 -4.67 0.54
N ALA A 202 -13.81 -5.53 0.95
CA ALA A 202 -12.51 -5.06 1.44
C ALA A 202 -11.60 -4.58 0.30
N GLN A 203 -11.61 -5.24 -0.86
CA GLN A 203 -10.82 -4.83 -2.03
C GLN A 203 -11.23 -3.46 -2.58
N LEU A 204 -12.52 -3.12 -2.51
CA LEU A 204 -13.01 -1.79 -2.86
C LEU A 204 -12.50 -0.68 -1.93
N ASN A 205 -11.90 -1.03 -0.79
CA ASN A 205 -11.32 -0.11 0.19
C ASN A 205 -12.28 1.02 0.62
N ASN A 206 -13.59 0.72 0.70
CA ASN A 206 -14.61 1.69 1.08
C ASN A 206 -15.01 1.52 2.56
N PRO A 207 -14.77 2.50 3.45
CA PRO A 207 -15.12 2.44 4.88
C PRO A 207 -16.58 2.10 5.15
N LYS A 208 -17.49 2.48 4.26
CA LYS A 208 -18.94 2.26 4.42
C LYS A 208 -19.31 0.78 4.43
N ALA A 209 -18.39 -0.11 4.04
CA ALA A 209 -18.59 -1.55 4.12
C ALA A 209 -18.50 -2.11 5.54
N LEU A 210 -17.84 -1.42 6.48
CA LEU A 210 -17.56 -1.95 7.83
C LEU A 210 -18.82 -2.37 8.60
N PRO A 211 -19.91 -1.57 8.68
CA PRO A 211 -21.13 -1.99 9.37
C PRO A 211 -21.74 -3.27 8.78
N PHE A 212 -21.68 -3.44 7.45
CA PHE A 212 -22.23 -4.62 6.78
C PHE A 212 -21.40 -5.88 7.05
N LEU A 213 -20.07 -5.75 7.04
CA LEU A 213 -19.18 -6.84 7.44
C LEU A 213 -19.38 -7.21 8.91
N ALA A 214 -19.55 -6.24 9.80
CA ALA A 214 -19.81 -6.47 11.21
C ALA A 214 -21.17 -7.15 11.44
N ALA A 215 -22.20 -6.76 10.69
CA ALA A 215 -23.50 -7.43 10.72
C ALA A 215 -23.39 -8.91 10.27
N ALA A 216 -22.64 -9.18 9.19
CA ALA A 216 -22.39 -10.55 8.74
C ALA A 216 -21.58 -11.37 9.75
N PHE A 217 -20.56 -10.76 10.37
CA PHE A 217 -19.77 -11.40 11.44
C PHE A 217 -20.63 -11.84 12.62
N VAL A 218 -21.63 -11.05 13.00
CA VAL A 218 -22.49 -11.36 14.15
C VAL A 218 -23.62 -12.33 13.78
N ALA A 219 -24.24 -12.17 12.62
CA ALA A 219 -25.53 -12.80 12.32
C ALA A 219 -25.51 -13.89 11.23
N ASP A 220 -24.44 -14.03 10.43
CA ASP A 220 -24.40 -15.07 9.41
C ASP A 220 -24.42 -16.46 10.04
N GLN A 221 -25.21 -17.36 9.50
CA GLN A 221 -25.37 -18.72 10.02
C GLN A 221 -24.11 -19.56 9.77
N VAL A 222 -23.37 -19.26 8.70
CA VAL A 222 -22.22 -20.05 8.26
C VAL A 222 -20.93 -19.53 8.92
N PRO A 223 -20.22 -20.35 9.71
CA PRO A 223 -19.01 -19.92 10.41
C PRO A 223 -17.93 -19.35 9.48
N GLN A 224 -17.77 -19.94 8.29
CA GLN A 224 -16.82 -19.50 7.28
C GLN A 224 -17.08 -18.04 6.85
N VAL A 225 -18.35 -17.66 6.62
CA VAL A 225 -18.70 -16.29 6.24
C VAL A 225 -18.43 -15.33 7.40
N ARG A 226 -18.72 -15.73 8.65
CA ARG A 226 -18.38 -14.91 9.83
C ARG A 226 -16.87 -14.67 9.93
N GLN A 227 -16.06 -15.72 9.80
CA GLN A 227 -14.59 -15.61 9.84
C GLN A 227 -14.06 -14.73 8.72
N SER A 228 -14.60 -14.89 7.51
CA SER A 228 -14.22 -14.07 6.36
C SER A 228 -14.59 -12.59 6.58
N ALA A 229 -15.82 -12.31 7.03
CA ALA A 229 -16.26 -10.97 7.36
C ALA A 229 -15.35 -10.31 8.41
N GLN A 230 -14.93 -11.06 9.43
CA GLN A 230 -14.00 -10.58 10.43
C GLN A 230 -12.62 -10.24 9.83
N LYS A 231 -12.04 -11.19 9.09
CA LYS A 231 -10.71 -11.04 8.47
C LYS A 231 -10.67 -9.84 7.54
N PHE A 232 -11.64 -9.74 6.63
CA PHE A 232 -11.68 -8.68 5.62
C PHE A 232 -12.16 -7.34 6.21
N GLY A 233 -13.00 -7.37 7.25
CA GLY A 233 -13.31 -6.19 8.05
C GLY A 233 -12.08 -5.59 8.73
N LYS A 234 -11.23 -6.44 9.32
CA LYS A 234 -9.94 -6.01 9.90
C LYS A 234 -9.00 -5.43 8.85
N ILE A 235 -8.81 -6.10 7.71
CA ILE A 235 -7.95 -5.61 6.62
C ILE A 235 -8.44 -4.25 6.13
N LEU A 236 -9.75 -4.11 5.87
CA LEU A 236 -10.34 -2.84 5.44
C LEU A 236 -10.09 -1.73 6.47
N TYR A 237 -10.30 -2.02 7.76
CA TYR A 237 -10.05 -1.06 8.83
C TYR A 237 -8.57 -0.69 8.93
N TRP A 238 -7.67 -1.66 8.92
CA TRP A 238 -6.23 -1.44 8.99
C TRP A 238 -5.71 -0.62 7.82
N ASN A 239 -6.20 -0.83 6.59
CA ASN A 239 -5.85 0.00 5.44
C ASN A 239 -6.15 1.49 5.69
N MET A 240 -7.31 1.77 6.28
CA MET A 240 -7.72 3.15 6.57
C MET A 240 -6.89 3.77 7.70
N VAL A 241 -6.68 3.02 8.79
CA VAL A 241 -5.87 3.50 9.92
C VAL A 241 -4.43 3.74 9.47
N TYR A 242 -3.87 2.81 8.70
CA TYR A 242 -2.51 2.94 8.16
C TYR A 242 -2.37 4.14 7.24
N TRP A 243 -3.33 4.35 6.32
CA TRP A 243 -3.36 5.54 5.47
C TRP A 243 -3.44 6.82 6.31
N GLU A 244 -4.31 6.87 7.31
CA GLU A 244 -4.47 8.02 8.20
C GLU A 244 -3.20 8.33 8.99
N MET A 245 -2.58 7.30 9.57
CA MET A 245 -1.33 7.45 10.33
C MET A 245 -0.18 7.99 9.46
N GLU A 246 -0.19 7.67 8.17
CA GLU A 246 0.76 8.25 7.22
C GLU A 246 0.44 9.73 6.95
N GLN A 247 -0.85 10.09 6.80
CA GLN A 247 -1.25 11.47 6.50
C GLN A 247 -0.99 12.43 7.66
N ASP A 248 -1.21 12.00 8.91
CA ASP A 248 -1.02 12.83 10.11
C ASP A 248 0.38 12.70 10.73
N GLY A 249 1.23 11.83 10.18
CA GLY A 249 2.59 11.60 10.64
C GLY A 249 2.71 10.72 11.90
N SER A 250 1.59 10.28 12.48
CA SER A 250 1.60 9.42 13.67
C SER A 250 2.23 8.05 13.41
N LEU A 251 2.25 7.57 12.15
CA LEU A 251 3.00 6.37 11.78
C LEU A 251 4.49 6.53 12.10
N PHE A 252 5.09 7.64 11.66
CA PHE A 252 6.51 7.88 11.84
C PHE A 252 6.87 8.09 13.31
N GLN A 253 6.03 8.80 14.06
CA GLN A 253 6.20 8.96 15.51
C GLN A 253 6.19 7.61 16.22
N GLU A 254 5.26 6.73 15.86
CA GLU A 254 5.16 5.39 16.45
C GLU A 254 6.32 4.48 16.03
N MET A 255 6.79 4.59 14.79
CA MET A 255 8.00 3.90 14.33
C MET A 255 9.24 4.36 15.09
N GLU A 256 9.44 5.67 15.27
CA GLU A 256 10.55 6.24 16.05
C GLU A 256 10.50 5.77 17.51
N ARG A 257 9.31 5.82 18.12
CA ARG A 257 9.11 5.34 19.50
C ARG A 257 9.51 3.86 19.65
N ARG A 258 9.13 3.01 18.70
CA ARG A 258 9.47 1.57 18.70
C ARG A 258 10.95 1.34 18.40
N ALA A 259 11.52 2.07 17.46
CA ALA A 259 12.95 2.01 17.15
C ALA A 259 13.79 2.37 18.38
N ALA A 260 13.42 3.45 19.09
CA ALA A 260 14.07 3.86 20.33
C ALA A 260 13.95 2.78 21.42
N ALA A 261 12.79 2.13 21.54
CA ALA A 261 12.61 1.01 22.47
C ALA A 261 13.50 -0.21 22.14
N MET A 262 13.95 -0.34 20.89
CA MET A 262 14.93 -1.34 20.44
C MET A 262 16.39 -0.85 20.54
N GLY A 263 16.64 0.34 21.10
CA GLY A 263 17.96 0.93 21.22
C GLY A 263 18.49 1.59 19.94
N LYS A 264 17.61 1.84 18.95
CA LYS A 264 17.97 2.50 17.69
C LYS A 264 17.75 4.01 17.79
N ASN A 265 18.78 4.80 17.51
CA ASN A 265 18.75 6.27 17.59
C ASN A 265 18.70 6.89 16.20
N VAL A 266 17.59 6.69 15.49
CA VAL A 266 17.41 7.16 14.11
C VAL A 266 16.12 7.97 13.99
N LYS A 267 16.20 9.16 13.39
CA LYS A 267 14.99 9.93 13.01
C LYS A 267 14.51 9.55 11.62
N ILE A 268 13.21 9.28 11.51
CA ILE A 268 12.58 8.78 10.31
C ILE A 268 11.80 9.94 9.68
N ASN A 269 12.13 10.38 8.46
CA ASN A 269 11.31 11.39 7.79
C ASN A 269 10.03 10.80 7.20
N PRO A 270 8.99 11.64 7.10
CA PRO A 270 7.78 11.32 6.36
C PRO A 270 7.98 11.02 4.87
N GLU A 271 9.07 11.51 4.25
CA GLU A 271 9.39 11.24 2.84
C GLU A 271 10.11 9.89 2.61
N GLY A 272 10.20 9.04 3.63
CA GLY A 272 10.87 7.73 3.55
C GLY A 272 12.41 7.81 3.59
N GLY A 273 12.97 8.97 3.94
CA GLY A 273 14.41 9.15 4.15
C GLY A 273 14.77 9.26 5.63
N ILE A 274 15.86 8.64 6.06
CA ILE A 274 16.44 8.87 7.39
C ILE A 274 17.06 10.30 7.43
N LYS A 275 16.63 11.18 8.35
CA LYS A 275 17.33 12.46 8.61
C LYS A 275 18.25 12.29 9.81
N LEU A 276 19.51 12.69 9.63
CA LEU A 276 20.50 12.76 10.70
C LEU A 276 20.20 13.99 11.57
N THR A 277 20.26 13.83 12.88
CA THR A 277 20.21 14.96 13.83
C THR A 277 21.58 15.59 13.93
N GLY A 278 21.89 16.49 13.01
CA GLY A 278 23.20 17.14 13.04
C GLY A 278 23.52 18.07 11.88
N GLN A 279 22.55 18.42 11.03
CA GLN A 279 22.74 19.54 10.11
C GLN A 279 22.72 20.85 10.91
N ALA A 280 23.83 21.16 11.57
CA ALA A 280 24.26 22.54 11.66
C ALA A 280 24.27 23.07 10.23
N ALA A 281 23.44 24.09 9.99
CA ALA A 281 23.48 24.84 8.75
C ALA A 281 24.94 25.22 8.48
N VAL A 282 25.49 24.73 7.37
CA VAL A 282 26.71 25.31 6.83
C VAL A 282 26.35 26.75 6.46
N PRO A 283 26.90 27.76 7.15
CA PRO A 283 26.64 29.15 6.78
C PRO A 283 27.38 29.39 5.47
N GLY A 284 26.66 29.64 4.38
CA GLY A 284 27.29 30.11 3.14
C GLY A 284 26.85 29.47 1.83
N ILE A 285 25.59 29.08 1.67
CA ILE A 285 24.96 29.04 0.35
C ILE A 285 23.58 29.69 0.45
N THR A 286 23.54 31.01 0.32
CA THR A 286 22.30 31.72 -0.05
C THR A 286 22.05 31.47 -1.53
N THR A 287 21.20 30.49 -1.84
CA THR A 287 20.51 30.43 -3.13
C THR A 287 19.08 30.93 -2.94
N ASP A 288 18.95 32.22 -2.66
CA ASP A 288 17.74 32.97 -3.04
C ASP A 288 17.88 33.33 -4.52
N GLN A 289 17.53 32.38 -5.37
CA GLN A 289 17.21 32.66 -6.77
C GLN A 289 16.14 31.66 -7.20
N PRO A 290 14.90 32.10 -7.50
CA PRO A 290 13.89 31.21 -8.04
C PRO A 290 14.38 30.69 -9.39
N ALA A 291 14.65 29.39 -9.46
CA ALA A 291 15.01 28.70 -10.68
C ALA A 291 13.88 28.89 -11.71
N ALA A 292 14.21 29.50 -12.85
CA ALA A 292 13.32 29.57 -13.99
C ALA A 292 12.94 28.14 -14.42
N LYS A 293 11.63 27.89 -14.55
CA LYS A 293 11.10 26.65 -15.15
C LYS A 293 11.75 26.45 -16.52
N PRO A 294 12.28 25.26 -16.84
CA PRO A 294 12.58 24.91 -18.22
C PRO A 294 11.29 25.01 -19.03
N ALA A 295 11.32 25.78 -20.12
CA ALA A 295 10.20 25.84 -21.05
C ALA A 295 9.92 24.44 -21.60
N GLU A 296 8.69 23.95 -21.40
CA GLU A 296 8.20 22.76 -22.09
C GLU A 296 8.33 22.99 -23.61
N PRO A 297 8.82 22.01 -24.39
CA PRO A 297 8.82 22.14 -25.84
C PRO A 297 7.36 22.30 -26.29
N GLN A 298 7.03 23.47 -26.82
CA GLN A 298 5.72 23.72 -27.44
C GLN A 298 5.57 22.78 -28.61
N VAL A 299 4.81 21.72 -28.39
CA VAL A 299 4.41 20.77 -29.43
C VAL A 299 3.43 21.50 -30.34
N ASP A 300 3.83 21.77 -31.59
CA ASP A 300 2.96 22.38 -32.58
C ASP A 300 1.87 21.38 -33.00
N VAL A 301 0.76 21.42 -32.27
CA VAL A 301 -0.42 20.59 -32.47
C VAL A 301 -0.97 20.73 -33.90
N ALA A 302 -0.79 21.90 -34.54
CA ALA A 302 -1.24 22.12 -35.91
C ALA A 302 -0.43 21.29 -36.91
N GLU A 303 0.88 21.15 -36.69
CA GLU A 303 1.74 20.32 -37.55
C GLU A 303 1.40 18.82 -37.41
N ILE A 304 1.09 18.36 -36.19
CA ILE A 304 0.68 16.97 -35.92
C ILE A 304 -0.64 16.65 -36.61
N LEU A 305 -1.63 17.55 -36.52
CA LEU A 305 -2.94 17.35 -37.15
C LEU A 305 -2.84 17.38 -38.68
N ARG A 306 -1.97 18.23 -39.25
CA ARG A 306 -1.70 18.25 -40.69
C ARG A 306 -1.08 16.95 -41.19
N LYS A 307 -0.09 16.40 -40.48
CA LYS A 307 0.53 15.10 -40.79
C LYS A 307 -0.47 13.94 -40.67
N ALA A 308 -1.34 13.98 -39.66
CA ALA A 308 -2.39 12.97 -39.49
C ALA A 308 -3.44 13.01 -40.62
N GLN A 309 -3.81 14.20 -41.11
CA GLN A 309 -4.71 14.34 -42.26
C GLN A 309 -4.08 13.88 -43.57
N GLN A 310 -2.80 14.21 -43.82
CA GLN A 310 -2.07 13.70 -44.99
C GLN A 310 -2.02 12.16 -45.01
N ALA A 311 -1.66 11.53 -43.89
CA ALA A 311 -1.61 10.07 -43.78
C ALA A 311 -3.00 9.41 -44.00
N ARG A 312 -4.10 10.07 -43.59
CA ARG A 312 -5.46 9.60 -43.86
C ARG A 312 -5.84 9.75 -45.34
N SER A 313 -5.39 10.80 -46.01
CA SER A 313 -5.65 11.02 -47.44
C SER A 313 -4.88 10.03 -48.33
N GLU A 314 -3.65 9.68 -47.95
CA GLU A 314 -2.84 8.68 -48.66
C GLU A 314 -3.43 7.26 -48.53
N ARG A 315 -3.99 6.92 -47.37
CA ARG A 315 -4.67 5.63 -47.16
C ARG A 315 -6.00 5.50 -47.91
N LYS A 316 -6.63 6.60 -48.31
CA LYS A 316 -7.85 6.60 -49.15
C LYS A 316 -7.55 6.55 -50.65
N ARG A 317 -6.29 6.74 -51.05
CA ARG A 317 -5.82 6.69 -52.44
C ARG A 317 -5.18 5.35 -52.83
N LYS A 318 -4.96 4.45 -51.86
CA LYS A 318 -4.67 3.02 -52.07
C LYS A 318 -5.96 2.23 -51.96
#